data_AF-A0A3M0DSW9-F1
#
_entry.id   AF-A0A3M0DSW9-F1
#
_cell.length_a   1.000
_cell.length_b   1.000
_cell.length_c   1.000
_cell.angle_alpha   90.00
_cell.angle_beta   90.00
_cell.angle_gamma   90.00
#
_symmetry.space_group_name_H-M   'P 1'
#
loop_
_entity.id
_entity.type
_entity.pdbx_description
1 polymer ?
#
loop_
_entity_poly.entity_id
_entity_poly.type
_entity_poly.pdbx_seq_one_letter_code
_entity_poly.pdbx_strand_id
1 'polypeptide(L)'
;MQPIYLLFTGVMVLASLGCLWDAWGDREGLTLYATAVVYGLILEKLVIVAFGAYTYPAEAYLFDVLGIPLAIAFGWSAVIYAGTTTARAYGVPLRSLPGFVALYALHIDLSMDAIAIRVPFWTWTPPGPWFGVPLGNFFGWFCVAFLFAGWFELLRRRISNPLALGGGTLVAALATLLVLLELWTTFVESVALGAGILIGLGVLSALALLRWPPTFADRPARTAVAATLLFHGFFIAMFVVTGTYRTLPVLGVVSVAALGVGVGVHALPERGKLTRRRRTRP
;
A
#
# COMPACT_ATOMS: atom_id res chain seq x y z
N MET A 1 -8.22 11.61 24.58
CA MET A 1 -7.54 11.15 23.36
C MET A 1 -6.07 11.53 23.43
N GLN A 2 -5.13 10.58 23.29
CA GLN A 2 -3.71 10.93 23.33
C GLN A 2 -3.32 11.68 22.03
N PRO A 3 -2.45 12.71 22.08
CA PRO A 3 -2.08 13.52 20.92
C PRO A 3 -1.56 12.69 19.73
N ILE A 4 -0.97 11.53 20.01
CA ILE A 4 -0.37 10.67 18.98
C ILE A 4 -1.40 10.05 18.02
N TYR A 5 -2.61 9.70 18.50
CA TYR A 5 -3.68 9.20 17.63
C TYR A 5 -4.26 10.30 16.74
N LEU A 6 -4.31 11.54 17.25
CA LEU A 6 -4.69 12.70 16.45
C LEU A 6 -3.65 12.99 15.36
N LEU A 7 -2.37 12.92 15.70
CA LEU A 7 -1.28 13.11 14.74
C LEU A 7 -1.31 12.02 13.65
N PHE A 8 -1.42 10.75 14.05
CA PHE A 8 -1.55 9.64 13.10
C PHE A 8 -2.77 9.83 12.17
N THR A 9 -3.93 10.15 12.74
CA THR A 9 -5.15 10.41 11.96
C THR A 9 -4.93 11.57 10.99
N GLY A 10 -4.34 12.68 11.46
CA GLY A 10 -4.02 13.83 10.62
C GLY A 10 -3.10 13.48 9.46
N VAL A 11 -2.03 12.71 9.69
CA VAL A 11 -1.10 12.29 8.62
C VAL A 11 -1.80 11.40 7.60
N MET A 12 -2.59 10.42 8.03
CA MET A 12 -3.32 9.53 7.11
C MET A 12 -4.35 10.31 6.26
N VAL A 13 -5.10 11.22 6.89
CA VAL A 13 -6.04 12.12 6.20
C VAL A 13 -5.32 13.02 5.21
N LEU A 14 -4.20 13.63 5.59
CA LEU A 14 -3.43 14.51 4.70
C LEU A 14 -2.88 13.76 3.48
N ALA A 15 -2.35 12.54 3.68
CA ALA A 15 -1.89 11.70 2.59
C ALA A 15 -3.04 11.35 1.62
N SER A 16 -4.19 10.96 2.17
CA SER A 16 -5.38 10.64 1.38
C SER A 16 -5.98 11.85 0.65
N LEU A 17 -6.07 13.01 1.29
CA LEU A 17 -6.54 14.25 0.66
C LEU A 17 -5.63 14.72 -0.47
N GLY A 18 -4.32 14.48 -0.37
CA GLY A 18 -3.40 14.70 -1.49
C GLY A 18 -3.77 13.85 -2.71
N CYS A 19 -4.13 12.59 -2.51
CA CYS A 19 -4.61 11.70 -3.57
C CYS A 19 -5.98 12.14 -4.13
N LEU A 20 -6.91 12.61 -3.28
CA LEU A 20 -8.18 13.17 -3.73
C LEU A 20 -7.96 14.43 -4.60
N TRP A 21 -7.03 15.29 -4.21
CA TRP A 21 -6.67 16.48 -4.97
C TRP A 21 -6.14 16.12 -6.35
N ASP A 22 -5.29 15.10 -6.44
CA ASP A 22 -4.78 14.58 -7.72
C ASP A 22 -5.88 14.02 -8.61
N ALA A 23 -6.83 13.30 -8.00
CA ALA A 23 -7.99 12.75 -8.68
C ALA A 23 -8.97 13.83 -9.16
N TRP A 24 -8.94 15.04 -8.59
CA TRP A 24 -9.97 16.04 -8.80
C TRP A 24 -10.08 16.45 -10.27
N GLY A 25 -11.29 16.36 -10.82
CA GLY A 25 -11.55 16.64 -12.24
C GLY A 25 -11.29 15.46 -13.18
N ASP A 26 -10.64 14.38 -12.73
CA ASP A 26 -10.59 13.10 -13.44
C ASP A 26 -11.62 12.14 -12.85
N ARG A 27 -12.67 11.85 -13.62
CA ARG A 27 -13.76 10.97 -13.18
C ARG A 27 -13.27 9.57 -12.82
N GLU A 28 -12.29 9.06 -13.55
CA GLU A 28 -11.75 7.74 -13.32
C GLU A 28 -10.82 7.73 -12.10
N GLY A 29 -9.95 8.72 -11.97
CA GLY A 29 -9.15 8.97 -10.77
C GLY A 29 -10.01 9.09 -9.52
N LEU A 30 -11.13 9.81 -9.58
CA LEU A 30 -12.07 9.91 -8.45
C LEU A 30 -12.70 8.56 -8.13
N THR A 31 -13.01 7.76 -9.15
CA THR A 31 -13.53 6.40 -8.96
C THR A 31 -12.49 5.52 -8.28
N LEU A 32 -11.23 5.56 -8.73
CA LEU A 32 -10.11 4.83 -8.13
C LEU A 32 -9.95 5.20 -6.65
N TYR A 33 -9.86 6.50 -6.36
CA TYR A 33 -9.72 7.02 -5.00
C TYR A 33 -10.89 6.61 -4.09
N ALA A 34 -12.13 6.91 -4.49
CA ALA A 34 -13.30 6.65 -3.67
C ALA A 34 -13.48 5.14 -3.41
N THR A 35 -13.23 4.32 -4.43
CA THR A 35 -13.29 2.87 -4.30
C THR A 35 -12.21 2.36 -3.34
N ALA A 36 -10.99 2.94 -3.37
CA ALA A 36 -9.90 2.53 -2.48
C ALA A 36 -10.18 2.90 -1.00
N VAL A 37 -10.83 4.04 -0.73
CA VAL A 37 -11.28 4.40 0.63
C VAL A 37 -12.28 3.37 1.16
N VAL A 38 -13.32 3.06 0.36
CA VAL A 38 -14.36 2.10 0.75
C VAL A 38 -13.77 0.69 0.90
N TYR A 39 -12.88 0.30 -0.01
CA TYR A 39 -12.19 -0.99 0.03
C TYR A 39 -11.38 -1.12 1.32
N GLY A 40 -10.57 -0.12 1.66
CA GLY A 40 -9.76 -0.09 2.88
C GLY A 40 -10.58 -0.30 4.15
N LEU A 41 -11.77 0.29 4.23
CA LEU A 41 -12.64 0.09 5.39
C LEU A 41 -13.24 -1.32 5.45
N ILE A 42 -13.78 -1.80 4.33
CA ILE A 42 -14.48 -3.10 4.28
C ILE A 42 -13.49 -4.26 4.46
N LEU A 43 -12.33 -4.19 3.81
CA LEU A 43 -11.33 -5.26 3.88
C LEU A 43 -10.83 -5.44 5.31
N GLU A 44 -10.57 -4.35 6.04
CA GLU A 44 -10.09 -4.38 7.42
C GLU A 44 -11.10 -5.06 8.33
N LYS A 45 -12.37 -4.66 8.22
CA LYS A 45 -13.44 -5.28 9.00
C LYS A 45 -13.58 -6.77 8.70
N LEU A 46 -13.51 -7.15 7.43
CA LEU A 46 -13.61 -8.55 7.02
C LEU A 46 -12.44 -9.37 7.54
N VAL A 47 -11.21 -8.88 7.45
CA VAL A 47 -10.02 -9.59 7.93
C VAL A 47 -10.10 -9.80 9.45
N ILE A 48 -10.50 -8.78 10.21
CA ILE A 48 -10.64 -8.90 11.67
C ILE A 48 -11.73 -9.91 12.02
N VAL A 49 -12.89 -9.89 11.35
CA VAL A 49 -13.99 -10.81 11.64
C VAL A 49 -13.66 -12.25 11.22
N ALA A 50 -13.03 -12.44 10.06
CA ALA A 50 -12.74 -13.76 9.53
C ALA A 50 -11.58 -14.45 10.26
N PHE A 51 -10.55 -13.69 10.65
CA PHE A 51 -9.28 -14.26 11.13
C PHE A 51 -8.92 -13.90 12.57
N GLY A 52 -9.54 -12.86 13.15
CA GLY A 52 -9.29 -12.46 14.54
C GLY A 52 -7.83 -12.11 14.86
N ALA A 53 -7.03 -11.76 13.84
CA ALA A 53 -5.56 -11.73 13.95
C ALA A 53 -5.00 -10.49 14.67
N TYR A 54 -5.77 -9.39 14.73
CA TYR A 54 -5.38 -8.16 15.42
C TYR A 54 -6.59 -7.30 15.80
N THR A 55 -6.36 -6.33 16.66
CA THR A 55 -7.39 -5.40 17.16
C THR A 55 -6.92 -3.95 17.11
N TYR A 56 -7.88 -3.04 16.88
CA TYR A 56 -7.68 -1.60 17.02
C TYR A 56 -8.21 -1.13 18.38
N PRO A 57 -7.51 -0.24 19.10
CA PRO A 57 -8.08 0.52 20.21
C PRO A 57 -8.96 1.64 19.65
N ALA A 58 -10.12 1.28 19.08
CA ALA A 58 -10.96 2.19 18.29
C ALA A 58 -11.34 3.47 19.06
N GLU A 59 -11.59 3.35 20.36
CA GLU A 59 -11.89 4.45 21.28
C GLU A 59 -10.76 5.48 21.44
N ALA A 60 -9.53 5.12 21.07
CA ALA A 60 -8.39 6.04 21.09
C ALA A 60 -8.33 6.93 19.84
N TYR A 61 -9.07 6.61 18.78
CA TYR A 61 -9.10 7.36 17.52
C TYR A 61 -10.23 8.39 17.47
N LEU A 62 -10.03 9.41 16.64
CA LEU A 62 -11.01 10.50 16.50
C LEU A 62 -12.36 10.01 15.96
N PHE A 63 -12.30 9.13 14.96
CA PHE A 63 -13.47 8.53 14.32
C PHE A 63 -13.17 7.09 13.94
N ASP A 64 -14.13 6.21 14.19
CA ASP A 64 -14.14 4.83 13.70
C ASP A 64 -15.47 4.51 13.02
N VAL A 65 -15.45 3.46 12.20
CA VAL A 65 -16.66 2.85 11.65
C VAL A 65 -16.61 1.36 11.96
N LEU A 66 -17.56 0.88 12.76
CA LEU A 66 -17.66 -0.52 13.18
C LEU A 66 -16.38 -1.05 13.88
N GLY A 67 -15.68 -0.19 14.63
CA GLY A 67 -14.43 -0.51 15.31
C GLY A 67 -13.18 -0.38 14.44
N ILE A 68 -13.30 0.09 13.19
CA ILE A 68 -12.17 0.35 12.29
C ILE A 68 -11.90 1.86 12.24
N PRO A 69 -10.72 2.33 12.69
CA PRO A 69 -10.41 3.76 12.62
C PRO A 69 -10.44 4.27 11.20
N LEU A 70 -11.10 5.40 10.96
CA LEU A 70 -11.22 5.97 9.61
C LEU A 70 -9.85 6.35 9.02
N ALA A 71 -8.88 6.64 9.89
CA ALA A 71 -7.48 6.84 9.53
C ALA A 71 -6.90 5.66 8.72
N ILE A 72 -7.31 4.43 9.01
CA ILE A 72 -6.83 3.23 8.30
C ILE A 72 -7.38 3.18 6.88
N ALA A 73 -8.66 3.49 6.69
CA ALA A 73 -9.26 3.58 5.36
C ALA A 73 -8.58 4.66 4.50
N PHE A 74 -8.26 5.81 5.09
CA PHE A 74 -7.50 6.85 4.42
C PHE A 74 -6.06 6.41 4.11
N GLY A 75 -5.41 5.70 5.02
CA GLY A 75 -4.09 5.13 4.78
C GLY A 75 -4.08 4.18 3.59
N TRP A 76 -5.01 3.22 3.55
CA TRP A 76 -5.17 2.31 2.41
C TRP A 76 -5.43 3.04 1.09
N SER A 77 -6.31 4.05 1.11
CA SER A 77 -6.59 4.83 -0.09
C SER A 77 -5.34 5.51 -0.64
N ALA A 78 -4.50 6.08 0.23
CA ALA A 78 -3.27 6.75 -0.16
C ALA A 78 -2.26 5.76 -0.76
N VAL A 79 -2.05 4.61 -0.13
CA VAL A 79 -1.12 3.56 -0.62
C VAL A 79 -1.57 3.03 -1.99
N ILE A 80 -2.83 2.62 -2.09
CA ILE A 80 -3.38 2.02 -3.32
C ILE A 80 -3.41 3.04 -4.46
N TYR A 81 -3.91 4.25 -4.20
CA TYR A 81 -3.99 5.30 -5.20
C TYR A 81 -2.59 5.73 -5.67
N ALA A 82 -1.68 6.04 -4.73
CA ALA A 82 -0.33 6.49 -5.07
C ALA A 82 0.46 5.40 -5.81
N GLY A 83 0.34 4.13 -5.40
CA GLY A 83 0.97 3.02 -6.09
C GLY A 83 0.45 2.84 -7.53
N THR A 84 -0.88 2.90 -7.70
CA THR A 84 -1.54 2.72 -9.00
C THR A 84 -1.24 3.87 -9.97
N THR A 85 -1.34 5.11 -9.51
CA THR A 85 -1.02 6.30 -10.32
C THR A 85 0.47 6.40 -10.66
N THR A 86 1.36 6.00 -9.74
CA THR A 86 2.80 5.85 -10.02
C THR A 86 3.05 4.81 -11.12
N ALA A 87 2.39 3.65 -11.04
CA ALA A 87 2.50 2.62 -12.07
C ALA A 87 2.02 3.12 -13.44
N ARG A 88 0.91 3.86 -13.47
CA ARG A 88 0.36 4.48 -14.69
C ARG A 88 1.31 5.53 -15.27
N ALA A 89 1.85 6.42 -14.45
CA ALA A 89 2.80 7.45 -14.88
C ALA A 89 4.05 6.82 -15.52
N TYR A 90 4.55 5.74 -14.93
CA TYR A 90 5.66 4.97 -15.53
C TYR A 90 5.28 4.09 -16.70
N GLY A 91 4.02 4.08 -17.11
CA GLY A 91 3.52 3.26 -18.21
C GLY A 91 3.78 1.77 -17.97
N VAL A 92 3.66 1.32 -16.71
CA VAL A 92 3.77 -0.10 -16.35
C VAL A 92 2.62 -0.84 -17.03
N PRO A 93 2.90 -1.87 -17.87
CA PRO A 93 1.85 -2.58 -18.58
C PRO A 93 1.02 -3.43 -17.61
N LEU A 94 -0.27 -3.66 -17.95
CA LEU A 94 -1.21 -4.41 -17.09
C LEU A 94 -0.68 -5.78 -16.60
N ARG A 95 0.17 -6.45 -17.38
CA ARG A 95 0.74 -7.75 -17.00
C ARG A 95 1.66 -7.69 -15.77
N SER A 96 2.30 -6.56 -15.53
CA SER A 96 3.23 -6.35 -14.40
C SER A 96 2.76 -5.26 -13.43
N LEU A 97 1.70 -4.52 -13.76
CA LEU A 97 1.15 -3.44 -12.93
C LEU A 97 0.67 -3.95 -11.56
N PRO A 98 -0.13 -5.03 -11.42
CA PRO A 98 -0.55 -5.51 -10.10
C PRO A 98 0.62 -5.85 -9.19
N GLY A 99 1.65 -6.51 -9.74
CA GLY A 99 2.88 -6.82 -9.01
C GLY A 99 3.66 -5.57 -8.62
N PHE A 100 3.72 -4.54 -9.47
CA PHE A 100 4.31 -3.25 -9.12
C PHE A 100 3.60 -2.61 -7.92
N VAL A 101 2.26 -2.55 -7.95
CA VAL A 101 1.48 -1.91 -6.88
C VAL A 101 1.57 -2.72 -5.58
N ALA A 102 1.66 -4.04 -5.66
CA ALA A 102 1.88 -4.90 -4.50
C ALA A 102 3.27 -4.70 -3.87
N LEU A 103 4.33 -4.65 -4.68
CA LEU A 103 5.68 -4.32 -4.20
C LEU A 103 5.73 -2.89 -3.63
N TYR A 104 5.00 -1.97 -4.21
CA TYR A 104 4.84 -0.61 -3.69
C TYR A 104 4.14 -0.62 -2.33
N ALA A 105 3.09 -1.41 -2.12
CA ALA A 105 2.47 -1.50 -0.80
C ALA A 105 3.42 -2.11 0.24
N LEU A 106 4.10 -3.21 -0.11
CA LEU A 106 5.05 -3.88 0.76
C LEU A 106 6.24 -3.01 1.16
N HIS A 107 6.75 -2.15 0.27
CA HIS A 107 7.88 -1.29 0.64
C HIS A 107 7.53 -0.31 1.76
N ILE A 108 6.25 0.05 1.91
CA ILE A 108 5.77 0.89 3.01
C ILE A 108 5.63 0.02 4.27
N ASP A 109 4.89 -1.08 4.15
CA ASP A 109 4.51 -1.96 5.26
C ASP A 109 5.70 -2.62 5.98
N LEU A 110 6.76 -3.00 5.24
CA LEU A 110 7.94 -3.71 5.77
C LEU A 110 8.57 -3.07 7.01
N SER A 111 8.44 -1.76 7.17
CA SER A 111 8.88 -1.05 8.39
C SER A 111 7.73 -0.45 9.19
N MET A 112 6.69 0.02 8.51
CA MET A 112 5.64 0.84 9.09
C MET A 112 4.85 0.11 10.17
N ASP A 113 4.37 -1.11 9.90
CA ASP A 113 3.57 -1.88 10.86
C ASP A 113 4.39 -2.23 12.11
N ALA A 114 5.64 -2.66 11.90
CA ALA A 114 6.55 -2.99 12.98
C ALA A 114 6.81 -1.78 13.91
N ILE A 115 6.73 -0.54 13.42
CA ILE A 115 6.81 0.67 14.24
C ILE A 115 5.45 0.98 14.89
N ALA A 116 4.36 0.86 14.13
CA ALA A 116 3.00 1.16 14.56
C ALA A 116 2.59 0.41 15.83
N ILE A 117 2.97 -0.86 15.94
CA ILE A 117 2.63 -1.71 17.09
C ILE A 117 3.44 -1.38 18.37
N ARG A 118 4.41 -0.46 18.32
CA ARG A 118 5.07 0.09 19.54
C ARG A 118 4.34 1.32 20.09
N VAL A 119 3.53 1.97 19.26
CA VAL A 119 2.71 3.15 19.62
C VAL A 119 1.25 2.73 19.80
N PRO A 120 1.05 1.49 20.26
CA PRO A 120 -0.08 0.58 19.99
C PRO A 120 -1.21 1.17 19.13
N PHE A 121 -0.93 1.46 17.85
CA PHE A 121 -1.98 1.87 16.92
C PHE A 121 -2.92 0.70 16.60
N TRP A 122 -2.40 -0.52 16.61
CA TRP A 122 -3.10 -1.79 16.64
C TRP A 122 -2.22 -2.82 17.34
N THR A 123 -2.78 -3.99 17.67
CA THR A 123 -2.06 -5.08 18.34
C THR A 123 -2.30 -6.41 17.64
N TRP A 124 -1.21 -7.07 17.23
CA TRP A 124 -1.23 -8.44 16.71
C TRP A 124 -1.30 -9.47 17.84
N THR A 125 -2.19 -10.46 17.72
CA THR A 125 -2.29 -11.56 18.69
C THR A 125 -2.41 -12.90 17.96
N PRO A 126 -1.42 -13.81 18.06
CA PRO A 126 -0.11 -13.62 18.68
C PRO A 126 0.80 -12.68 17.87
N PRO A 127 1.87 -12.12 18.47
CA PRO A 127 2.88 -11.39 17.72
C PRO A 127 3.59 -12.30 16.72
N GLY A 128 4.00 -11.73 15.59
CA GLY A 128 4.67 -12.46 14.52
C GLY A 128 6.19 -12.38 14.49
N PRO A 129 6.83 -13.13 13.59
CA PRO A 129 8.30 -13.27 13.55
C PRO A 129 9.03 -12.04 13.01
N TRP A 130 8.35 -11.13 12.28
CA TRP A 130 8.97 -9.92 11.74
C TRP A 130 8.79 -8.76 12.71
N PHE A 131 9.69 -8.64 13.69
CA PHE A 131 9.62 -7.59 14.72
C PHE A 131 8.26 -7.53 15.45
N GLY A 132 7.53 -8.65 15.57
CA GLY A 132 6.19 -8.68 16.15
C GLY A 132 5.05 -8.64 15.14
N VAL A 133 5.33 -8.46 13.84
CA VAL A 133 4.34 -8.49 12.75
C VAL A 133 4.26 -9.91 12.14
N PRO A 134 3.06 -10.51 12.03
CA PRO A 134 2.87 -11.82 11.38
C PRO A 134 3.18 -11.78 9.88
N LEU A 135 3.70 -12.89 9.34
CA LEU A 135 3.94 -12.99 7.89
C LEU A 135 2.65 -12.88 7.07
N GLY A 136 1.50 -13.25 7.66
CA GLY A 136 0.18 -13.07 7.06
C GLY A 136 -0.17 -11.61 6.79
N ASN A 137 0.39 -10.65 7.53
CA ASN A 137 0.20 -9.23 7.25
C ASN A 137 0.80 -8.85 5.89
N PHE A 138 2.07 -9.19 5.65
CA PHE A 138 2.73 -8.90 4.37
C PHE A 138 2.02 -9.61 3.21
N PHE A 139 1.55 -10.84 3.42
CA PHE A 139 0.75 -11.53 2.40
C PHE A 139 -0.56 -10.79 2.12
N GLY A 140 -1.26 -10.36 3.16
CA GLY A 140 -2.45 -9.53 3.07
C GLY A 140 -2.20 -8.23 2.32
N TRP A 141 -1.18 -7.46 2.70
CA TRP A 141 -0.77 -6.22 2.03
C TRP A 141 -0.45 -6.42 0.55
N PHE A 142 0.28 -7.50 0.22
CA PHE A 142 0.55 -7.87 -1.16
C PHE A 142 -0.76 -8.13 -1.92
N CYS A 143 -1.63 -8.99 -1.39
CA CYS A 143 -2.89 -9.38 -2.03
C CYS A 143 -3.87 -8.21 -2.18
N VAL A 144 -4.04 -7.39 -1.14
CA VAL A 144 -4.90 -6.20 -1.13
C VAL A 144 -4.53 -5.26 -2.28
N ALA A 145 -3.26 -4.90 -2.38
CA ALA A 145 -2.76 -4.00 -3.40
C ALA A 145 -2.77 -4.63 -4.81
N PHE A 146 -2.34 -5.89 -4.92
CA PHE A 146 -2.32 -6.64 -6.19
C PHE A 146 -3.73 -6.77 -6.79
N LEU A 147 -4.67 -7.28 -6.00
CA LEU A 147 -6.02 -7.61 -6.46
C LEU A 147 -6.80 -6.35 -6.79
N PHE A 148 -6.75 -5.33 -5.93
CA PHE A 148 -7.46 -4.08 -6.19
C PHE A 148 -6.97 -3.43 -7.49
N ALA A 149 -5.66 -3.23 -7.64
CA ALA A 149 -5.11 -2.59 -8.83
C ALA A 149 -5.35 -3.43 -10.09
N GLY A 150 -5.19 -4.75 -9.99
CA GLY A 150 -5.44 -5.67 -11.11
C GLY A 150 -6.89 -5.66 -11.58
N TRP A 151 -7.85 -5.78 -10.67
CA TRP A 151 -9.27 -5.74 -11.02
C TRP A 151 -9.70 -4.38 -11.54
N PHE A 152 -9.26 -3.29 -10.91
CA PHE A 152 -9.57 -1.94 -11.38
C PHE A 152 -9.08 -1.71 -12.81
N GLU A 153 -7.80 -2.01 -13.09
CA GLU A 153 -7.20 -1.83 -14.42
C GLU A 153 -7.77 -2.76 -15.49
N LEU A 154 -8.22 -3.95 -15.11
CA LEU A 154 -8.87 -4.86 -16.05
C LEU A 154 -10.28 -4.39 -16.38
N LEU A 155 -11.08 -4.02 -15.37
CA LEU A 155 -12.48 -3.64 -15.53
C LEU A 155 -12.65 -2.31 -16.24
N ARG A 156 -11.78 -1.32 -15.97
CA ARG A 156 -11.85 0.01 -16.60
C ARG A 156 -11.69 0.00 -18.13
N ARG A 157 -11.19 -1.10 -18.71
CA ARG A 157 -11.10 -1.29 -20.17
C ARG A 157 -12.45 -1.60 -20.82
N ARG A 158 -13.44 -2.02 -20.03
CA ARG A 158 -14.76 -2.47 -20.50
C ARG A 158 -15.90 -1.69 -19.87
N ILE A 159 -15.68 -1.10 -18.69
CA ILE A 159 -16.69 -0.40 -17.91
C ILE A 159 -16.33 1.07 -17.82
N SER A 160 -17.18 1.92 -18.41
CA SER A 160 -17.05 3.38 -18.36
C SER A 160 -17.89 4.03 -17.26
N ASN A 161 -18.91 3.33 -16.74
CA ASN A 161 -19.74 3.84 -15.66
C ASN A 161 -18.96 3.76 -14.32
N PRO A 162 -18.76 4.88 -13.60
CA PRO A 162 -18.00 4.92 -12.35
C PRO A 162 -18.50 3.97 -11.26
N LEU A 163 -19.82 3.90 -11.06
CA LEU A 163 -20.41 3.08 -10.00
C LEU A 163 -20.24 1.59 -10.31
N ALA A 164 -20.43 1.20 -11.57
CA ALA A 164 -20.20 -0.18 -12.00
C ALA A 164 -18.72 -0.56 -11.94
N LEU A 165 -17.81 0.37 -12.27
CA LEU A 165 -16.36 0.15 -12.18
C LEU A 165 -15.92 -0.01 -10.72
N GLY A 166 -16.31 0.91 -9.84
CA GLY A 166 -16.00 0.85 -8.42
C GLY A 166 -16.61 -0.37 -7.75
N GLY A 167 -17.91 -0.60 -7.93
CA GLY A 167 -18.63 -1.75 -7.38
C GLY A 167 -18.07 -3.08 -7.89
N GLY A 168 -17.80 -3.21 -9.19
CA GLY A 168 -17.20 -4.40 -9.77
C GLY A 168 -15.79 -4.67 -9.23
N THR A 169 -14.99 -3.61 -9.04
CA THR A 169 -13.65 -3.71 -8.44
C THR A 169 -13.74 -4.19 -6.99
N LEU A 170 -14.62 -3.60 -6.18
CA LEU A 170 -14.82 -4.01 -4.78
C LEU A 170 -15.19 -5.49 -4.67
N VAL A 171 -16.22 -5.92 -5.41
CA VAL A 171 -16.68 -7.30 -5.34
C VAL A 171 -15.59 -8.27 -5.78
N ALA A 172 -14.93 -8.01 -6.92
CA ALA A 172 -13.90 -8.91 -7.44
C ALA A 172 -12.68 -8.96 -6.51
N ALA A 173 -12.19 -7.80 -6.03
CA ALA A 173 -11.04 -7.73 -5.16
C ALA A 173 -11.31 -8.34 -3.78
N LEU A 174 -12.47 -8.10 -3.17
CA LEU A 174 -12.82 -8.69 -1.88
C LEU A 174 -13.04 -10.21 -1.98
N ALA A 175 -13.77 -10.68 -2.99
CA ALA A 175 -14.03 -12.11 -3.16
C ALA A 175 -12.72 -12.89 -3.37
N THR A 176 -11.83 -12.38 -4.23
CA THR A 176 -10.52 -13.02 -4.44
C THR A 176 -9.59 -12.87 -3.24
N LEU A 177 -9.65 -11.76 -2.50
CA LEU A 177 -8.86 -11.58 -1.27
C LEU A 177 -9.25 -12.62 -0.22
N LEU A 178 -10.54 -12.82 0.03
CA LEU A 178 -11.01 -13.78 1.02
C LEU A 178 -10.54 -15.20 0.70
N VAL A 179 -10.61 -15.61 -0.58
CA VAL A 179 -10.08 -16.91 -1.01
C VAL A 179 -8.59 -17.01 -0.75
N LEU A 180 -7.79 -16.00 -1.13
CA LEU A 180 -6.34 -16.05 -0.92
C LEU A 180 -5.96 -16.06 0.57
N LEU A 181 -6.65 -15.29 1.41
CA LEU A 181 -6.40 -15.28 2.84
C LEU A 181 -6.79 -16.60 3.50
N GLU A 182 -7.90 -17.22 3.09
CA GLU A 182 -8.29 -18.55 3.56
C GLU A 182 -7.25 -19.61 3.17
N LEU A 183 -6.73 -19.54 1.94
CA LEU A 183 -5.64 -20.42 1.51
C LEU A 183 -4.38 -20.20 2.36
N TRP A 184 -4.04 -18.95 2.68
CA TRP A 184 -2.91 -18.66 3.56
C TRP A 184 -3.10 -19.27 4.95
N THR A 185 -4.24 -19.03 5.60
CA THR A 185 -4.50 -19.52 6.95
C THR A 185 -4.64 -21.04 7.02
N THR A 186 -5.12 -21.67 5.94
CA THR A 186 -5.28 -23.13 5.88
C THR A 186 -3.97 -23.86 5.60
N PHE A 187 -3.11 -23.34 4.72
CA PHE A 187 -1.96 -24.11 4.19
C PHE A 187 -0.59 -23.62 4.69
N VAL A 188 -0.47 -22.42 5.26
CA VAL A 188 0.82 -21.88 5.70
C VAL A 188 1.07 -22.22 7.16
N GLU A 189 1.65 -23.39 7.38
CA GLU A 189 1.86 -23.95 8.73
C GLU A 189 3.21 -23.55 9.37
N SER A 190 4.13 -22.94 8.60
CA SER A 190 5.46 -22.58 9.11
C SER A 190 5.97 -21.24 8.61
N VAL A 191 6.84 -20.62 9.41
CA VAL A 191 7.53 -19.37 9.07
C VAL A 191 8.35 -19.53 7.77
N ALA A 192 9.02 -20.67 7.58
CA ALA A 192 9.82 -20.94 6.40
C ALA A 192 8.97 -20.99 5.13
N LEU A 193 7.82 -21.66 5.17
CA LEU A 193 6.87 -21.71 4.05
C LEU A 193 6.31 -20.33 3.74
N GLY A 194 5.84 -19.60 4.77
CA GLY A 194 5.30 -18.25 4.60
C GLY A 194 6.33 -17.27 4.02
N ALA A 195 7.56 -17.31 4.51
CA ALA A 195 8.65 -16.50 3.97
C ALA A 195 8.99 -16.89 2.53
N GLY A 196 9.02 -18.20 2.22
CA GLY A 196 9.24 -18.72 0.87
C GLY A 196 8.18 -18.24 -0.13
N ILE A 197 6.90 -18.25 0.25
CA ILE A 197 5.80 -17.73 -0.56
C ILE A 197 5.98 -16.23 -0.81
N LEU A 198 6.24 -15.43 0.22
CA LEU A 198 6.41 -13.98 0.09
C LEU A 198 7.60 -13.62 -0.81
N ILE A 199 8.74 -14.28 -0.62
CA ILE A 199 9.92 -14.11 -1.48
C ILE A 199 9.59 -14.52 -2.91
N GLY A 200 8.91 -15.65 -3.11
CA GLY A 200 8.48 -16.11 -4.43
C GLY A 200 7.59 -15.10 -5.14
N LEU A 201 6.56 -14.57 -4.45
CA LEU A 201 5.67 -13.54 -4.98
C LEU A 201 6.42 -12.25 -5.34
N GLY A 202 7.35 -11.82 -4.49
CA GLY A 202 8.19 -10.66 -4.73
C GLY A 202 9.10 -10.85 -5.95
N VAL A 203 9.78 -12.00 -6.05
CA VAL A 203 10.65 -12.35 -7.18
C VAL A 203 9.84 -12.45 -8.48
N LEU A 204 8.70 -13.12 -8.47
CA LEU A 204 7.83 -13.22 -9.66
C LEU A 204 7.35 -11.85 -10.12
N SER A 205 6.99 -10.96 -9.19
CA SER A 205 6.60 -9.58 -9.50
C SER A 205 7.76 -8.79 -10.11
N ALA A 206 8.98 -8.93 -9.57
CA ALA A 206 10.18 -8.31 -10.12
C ALA A 206 10.54 -8.87 -11.51
N LEU A 207 10.47 -10.19 -11.70
CA LEU A 207 10.69 -10.83 -13.01
C LEU A 207 9.65 -10.40 -14.03
N ALA A 208 8.38 -10.22 -13.63
CA ALA A 208 7.34 -9.68 -14.49
C ALA A 208 7.66 -8.23 -14.91
N LEU A 209 8.20 -7.41 -14.01
CA LEU A 209 8.67 -6.07 -14.34
C LEU A 209 9.91 -6.07 -15.24
N LEU A 210 10.77 -7.07 -15.18
CA LEU A 210 11.88 -7.21 -16.14
C LEU A 210 11.37 -7.67 -17.52
N ARG A 211 10.41 -8.59 -17.53
CA ARG A 211 9.83 -9.16 -18.76
C ARG A 211 8.89 -8.19 -19.49
N TRP A 212 8.17 -7.36 -18.75
CA TRP A 212 7.25 -6.33 -19.22
C TRP A 212 7.58 -5.01 -18.51
N PRO A 213 8.63 -4.31 -18.96
CA PRO A 213 9.19 -3.18 -18.24
C PRO A 213 8.35 -1.91 -18.30
N PRO A 214 8.47 -1.04 -17.29
CA PRO A 214 7.95 0.32 -17.35
C PRO A 214 8.58 1.09 -18.51
N THR A 215 7.79 1.93 -19.16
CA THR A 215 8.26 2.82 -20.24
C THR A 215 8.85 4.13 -19.70
N PHE A 216 8.57 4.46 -18.43
CA PHE A 216 8.90 5.75 -17.80
C PHE A 216 8.34 6.91 -18.64
N ALA A 217 7.06 6.79 -19.00
CA ALA A 217 6.35 7.72 -19.87
C ALA A 217 6.23 9.12 -19.28
N ASP A 218 5.94 9.21 -17.98
CA ASP A 218 5.79 10.45 -17.23
C ASP A 218 6.33 10.31 -15.79
N ARG A 219 6.33 11.40 -15.04
CA ARG A 219 6.63 11.43 -13.62
C ARG A 219 5.38 11.17 -12.79
N PRO A 220 5.50 10.49 -11.63
CA PRO A 220 4.39 10.34 -10.71
C PRO A 220 3.93 11.71 -10.20
N ALA A 221 2.63 11.81 -9.90
CA ALA A 221 2.05 13.00 -9.32
C ALA A 221 2.77 13.38 -8.01
N ARG A 222 3.02 14.67 -7.81
CA ARG A 222 3.71 15.16 -6.60
C ARG A 222 2.97 14.79 -5.32
N THR A 223 1.65 14.73 -5.38
CA THR A 223 0.75 14.31 -4.30
C THR A 223 0.92 12.82 -3.98
N ALA A 224 1.04 11.95 -4.97
CA ALA A 224 1.36 10.53 -4.78
C ALA A 224 2.72 10.35 -4.09
N VAL A 225 3.75 11.09 -4.56
CA VAL A 225 5.08 11.10 -3.94
C VAL A 225 4.99 11.59 -2.49
N ALA A 226 4.27 12.70 -2.26
CA ALA A 226 4.11 13.29 -0.93
C ALA A 226 3.41 12.32 0.03
N ALA A 227 2.38 11.59 -0.42
CA ALA A 227 1.72 10.57 0.38
C ALA A 227 2.72 9.49 0.82
N THR A 228 3.55 8.94 -0.09
CA THR A 228 4.58 7.95 0.26
C THR A 228 5.59 8.49 1.27
N LEU A 229 6.07 9.71 1.06
CA LEU A 229 7.06 10.33 1.93
C LEU A 229 6.47 10.67 3.30
N LEU A 230 5.19 11.02 3.38
CA LEU A 230 4.47 11.23 4.64
C LEU A 230 4.41 9.94 5.46
N PHE A 231 4.12 8.78 4.84
CA PHE A 231 4.18 7.49 5.54
C PHE A 231 5.56 7.24 6.14
N HIS A 232 6.59 7.21 5.29
CA HIS A 232 7.95 6.92 5.76
C HIS A 232 8.44 7.95 6.78
N GLY A 233 8.25 9.23 6.50
CA GLY A 233 8.67 10.32 7.39
C GLY A 233 7.99 10.26 8.75
N PHE A 234 6.68 10.01 8.80
CA PHE A 234 5.95 9.88 10.05
C PHE A 234 6.42 8.69 10.88
N PHE A 235 6.51 7.49 10.29
CA PHE A 235 6.90 6.31 11.05
C PHE A 235 8.38 6.33 11.46
N ILE A 236 9.28 6.85 10.62
CA ILE A 236 10.68 7.07 11.01
C ILE A 236 10.78 8.08 12.15
N ALA A 237 10.02 9.19 12.09
CA ALA A 237 9.98 10.16 13.18
C ALA A 237 9.50 9.51 14.48
N MET A 238 8.45 8.68 14.40
CA MET A 238 7.96 7.93 15.55
C MET A 238 9.01 6.98 16.11
N PHE A 239 9.69 6.22 15.25
CA PHE A 239 10.76 5.31 15.64
C PHE A 239 11.91 5.99 16.38
N VAL A 240 12.22 7.25 16.03
CA VAL A 240 13.22 8.08 16.72
C VAL A 240 12.67 8.63 18.04
N VAL A 241 11.48 9.23 18.02
CA VAL A 241 10.86 9.89 19.19
C VAL A 241 10.55 8.90 20.32
N THR A 242 10.09 7.69 19.99
CA THR A 242 9.81 6.64 20.97
C THR A 242 11.07 5.94 21.48
N GLY A 243 12.24 6.23 20.89
CA GLY A 243 13.50 5.58 21.24
C GLY A 243 13.62 4.14 20.74
N THR A 244 12.71 3.64 19.89
CA THR A 244 12.70 2.25 19.40
C THR A 244 13.98 1.89 18.63
N TYR A 245 14.66 2.87 18.03
CA TYR A 245 15.97 2.69 17.39
C TYR A 245 17.05 2.10 18.29
N ARG A 246 16.95 2.28 19.62
CA ARG A 246 17.92 1.75 20.58
C ARG A 246 17.78 0.25 20.79
N THR A 247 16.57 -0.28 20.65
CA THR A 247 16.28 -1.70 20.89
C THR A 247 16.19 -2.50 19.59
N LEU A 248 15.80 -1.87 18.48
CA LEU A 248 15.61 -2.54 17.18
C LEU A 248 16.39 -1.83 16.05
N PRO A 249 17.74 -1.74 16.13
CA PRO A 249 18.53 -1.00 15.14
C PRO A 249 18.36 -1.53 13.70
N VAL A 250 18.15 -2.84 13.54
CA VAL A 250 17.91 -3.45 12.21
C VAL A 250 16.63 -2.92 11.57
N LEU A 251 15.57 -2.69 12.35
CA LEU A 251 14.33 -2.09 11.85
C LEU A 251 14.58 -0.65 11.34
N GLY A 252 15.51 0.08 11.96
CA GLY A 252 15.95 1.39 11.48
C GLY A 252 16.60 1.32 10.11
N VAL A 253 17.47 0.33 9.87
CA VAL A 253 18.09 0.09 8.56
C VAL A 253 17.02 -0.22 7.51
N VAL A 254 16.06 -1.09 7.84
CA VAL A 254 14.93 -1.41 6.94
C VAL A 254 14.12 -0.16 6.61
N SER A 255 13.82 0.67 7.61
CA SER A 255 13.03 1.90 7.42
C SER A 255 13.73 2.90 6.51
N VAL A 256 15.03 3.13 6.70
CA VAL A 256 15.82 4.03 5.85
C VAL A 256 15.97 3.48 4.44
N ALA A 257 16.19 2.16 4.29
CA ALA A 257 16.24 1.52 2.98
C ALA A 257 14.90 1.63 2.24
N ALA A 258 13.78 1.42 2.93
CA ALA A 258 12.44 1.57 2.39
C ALA A 258 12.15 3.01 1.93
N LEU A 259 12.53 4.01 2.73
CA LEU A 259 12.49 5.42 2.32
C LEU A 259 13.38 5.67 1.09
N GLY A 260 14.58 5.11 1.06
CA GLY A 260 15.50 5.21 -0.07
C GLY A 260 14.93 4.64 -1.36
N VAL A 261 14.24 3.49 -1.28
CA VAL A 261 13.47 2.92 -2.40
C VAL A 261 12.34 3.85 -2.80
N GLY A 262 11.57 4.38 -1.84
CA GLY A 262 10.51 5.35 -2.10
C GLY A 262 11.03 6.58 -2.85
N VAL A 263 12.09 7.23 -2.38
CA VAL A 263 12.73 8.37 -3.05
C VAL A 263 13.28 7.96 -4.43
N GLY A 264 14.00 6.84 -4.50
CA GLY A 264 14.63 6.36 -5.73
C GLY A 264 13.61 6.06 -6.83
N VAL A 265 12.53 5.34 -6.50
CA VAL A 265 11.44 5.02 -7.42
C VAL A 265 10.82 6.30 -7.97
N HIS A 266 10.60 7.33 -7.15
CA HIS A 266 9.97 8.59 -7.59
C HIS A 266 10.94 9.60 -8.23
N ALA A 267 12.25 9.39 -8.12
CA ALA A 267 13.29 10.25 -8.72
C ALA A 267 13.70 9.82 -10.14
N LEU A 268 13.13 8.72 -10.67
CA LEU A 268 13.49 8.19 -11.99
C LEU A 268 13.16 9.20 -13.12
N PRO A 269 14.07 9.41 -14.08
CA PRO A 269 13.88 10.38 -15.15
C PRO A 269 12.89 9.87 -16.22
N GLU A 270 12.13 10.80 -16.82
CA GLU A 270 11.32 10.54 -18.02
C GLU A 270 12.24 10.11 -19.17
N ARG A 271 12.08 8.88 -19.68
CA ARG A 271 12.91 8.40 -20.81
C ARG A 271 12.60 9.14 -22.12
N GLY A 272 11.42 9.74 -22.26
CA GLY A 272 11.00 10.47 -23.46
C GLY A 272 11.86 11.68 -23.85
N LYS A 273 12.60 12.28 -22.91
CA LYS A 273 13.48 13.44 -23.19
C LYS A 273 14.92 13.05 -23.55
N LEU A 274 15.38 11.85 -23.19
CA LEU A 274 16.74 11.38 -23.47
C LEU A 274 16.97 11.03 -24.94
N THR A 275 15.95 10.50 -25.63
CA THR A 275 16.03 10.17 -27.07
C THR A 275 15.98 11.42 -27.95
N ARG A 276 15.31 12.50 -27.52
CA ARG A 276 15.24 13.76 -28.29
C ARG A 276 16.55 14.55 -28.26
N ARG A 277 17.31 14.49 -27.16
CA ARG A 277 18.62 15.16 -27.04
C ARG A 277 19.76 14.51 -27.85
N ARG A 278 19.63 13.24 -28.26
CA ARG A 278 20.63 12.54 -29.09
C ARG A 278 20.43 12.70 -30.60
N ARG A 279 19.29 13.23 -31.07
CA ARG A 279 19.00 13.44 -32.50
C ARG A 279 19.25 14.88 -32.99
N THR A 280 19.71 15.78 -32.13
CA THR A 280 19.97 17.19 -32.47
C THR A 280 21.42 17.56 -32.19
N ARG A 281 22.37 16.77 -32.68
CA ARG A 281 23.73 17.25 -32.94
C ARG A 281 24.02 16.99 -34.43
N PRO A 282 24.19 18.05 -35.24
CA PRO A 282 24.61 17.91 -36.63
C PRO A 282 26.02 17.32 -36.72
#